data_AF-A0A426YPB6-F1
#
_entry.id   AF-A0A426YPB6-F1
#
_cell.length_a   1.000
_cell.length_b   1.000
_cell.length_c   1.000
_cell.angle_alpha   90.00
_cell.angle_beta   90.00
_cell.angle_gamma   90.00
#
_symmetry.space_group_name_H-M   'P 1'
#
loop_
_entity.id
_entity.type
_entity.pdbx_description
1 polymer ?
#
loop_
_entity_poly.entity_id
_entity_poly.type
_entity_poly.pdbx_seq_one_letter_code
_entity_poly.pdbx_strand_id
1 'polypeptide(L)'
;SILHMYPSMEPMIGDRRPDALGDLCFLPDETLCAILDLLSPADLARLSCVSRWYRCFTTLTAFSFDLGDIERKKTITLEEFQSEYDGKKPVLLTELANTWPARTKWMVDQLSLNYGDVAFRISQRTSKKITMKFRDYVSYMEVQHDEDPLYIFDEKVSPYFSVL
;
A
#
# COMPACT_ATOMS: atom_id res chain seq x y z
N SER A 1 -20.91 -5.50 -7.12
CA SER A 1 -19.58 -4.85 -7.06
C SER A 1 -19.51 -3.99 -5.82
N ILE A 2 -18.29 -3.73 -5.30
CA ILE A 2 -18.05 -2.89 -4.10
C ILE A 2 -18.72 -1.50 -4.24
N LEU A 3 -18.87 -1.00 -5.47
CA LEU A 3 -19.55 0.24 -5.79
C LEU A 3 -21.02 0.29 -5.32
N HIS A 4 -21.76 -0.82 -5.36
CA HIS A 4 -23.14 -0.86 -4.84
C HIS A 4 -23.23 -0.74 -3.32
N MET A 5 -22.20 -1.21 -2.60
CA MET A 5 -22.15 -1.12 -1.14
C MET A 5 -21.62 0.25 -0.67
N TYR A 6 -20.79 0.90 -1.49
CA TYR A 6 -20.20 2.21 -1.18
C TYR A 6 -20.38 3.20 -2.35
N PRO A 7 -21.61 3.72 -2.57
CA PRO A 7 -21.92 4.63 -3.70
C PRO A 7 -21.09 5.93 -3.71
N SER A 8 -20.56 6.32 -2.55
CA SER A 8 -19.64 7.45 -2.44
C SER A 8 -18.35 7.31 -3.23
N MET A 9 -18.04 6.12 -3.75
CA MET A 9 -16.87 5.81 -4.58
C MET A 9 -17.09 6.02 -6.08
N GLU A 10 -18.33 6.16 -6.57
CA GLU A 10 -18.65 6.37 -8.00
C GLU A 10 -17.93 7.57 -8.69
N PRO A 11 -17.76 8.76 -8.08
CA PRO A 11 -17.12 9.89 -8.76
C PRO A 11 -15.60 9.72 -8.95
N MET A 12 -15.01 8.57 -8.57
CA MET A 12 -13.60 8.28 -8.79
C MET A 12 -13.28 7.87 -10.23
N ILE A 13 -14.27 7.54 -11.07
CA ILE A 13 -14.10 6.97 -12.41
C ILE A 13 -14.26 8.05 -13.50
N GLY A 14 -13.38 9.06 -13.51
CA GLY A 14 -13.17 9.90 -14.69
C GLY A 14 -12.06 9.30 -15.55
N ASP A 15 -11.99 9.63 -16.85
CA ASP A 15 -10.82 9.26 -17.66
C ASP A 15 -9.59 10.01 -17.13
N ARG A 16 -8.69 9.26 -16.49
CA ARG A 16 -7.45 9.79 -15.89
C ARG A 16 -6.24 9.59 -16.79
N ARG A 17 -6.43 9.05 -18.00
CA ARG A 17 -5.35 8.73 -18.93
C ARG A 17 -4.48 9.95 -19.27
N PRO A 18 -5.02 11.16 -19.56
CA PRO A 18 -4.19 12.31 -19.88
C PRO A 18 -3.30 12.74 -18.71
N ASP A 19 -3.86 12.82 -17.51
CA ASP A 19 -3.14 13.22 -16.29
C ASP A 19 -2.08 12.18 -15.90
N ALA A 20 -2.34 10.90 -16.16
CA ALA A 20 -1.44 9.83 -15.76
C ALA A 20 -0.32 9.58 -16.78
N LEU A 21 -0.61 9.63 -18.08
CA LEU A 21 0.35 9.28 -19.14
C LEU A 21 1.06 10.49 -19.77
N GLY A 22 0.58 11.71 -19.57
CA GLY A 22 1.13 12.90 -20.22
C GLY A 22 1.09 12.75 -21.75
N ASP A 23 2.19 13.06 -22.43
CA ASP A 23 2.27 12.96 -23.90
C ASP A 23 2.06 11.54 -24.45
N LEU A 24 2.22 10.50 -23.61
CA LEU A 24 1.94 9.12 -24.00
C LEU A 24 0.44 8.80 -24.03
N CYS A 25 -0.42 9.70 -23.55
CA CYS A 25 -1.87 9.47 -23.52
C CYS A 25 -2.48 9.27 -24.92
N PHE A 26 -1.81 9.75 -25.97
CA PHE A 26 -2.23 9.59 -27.37
C PHE A 26 -1.89 8.21 -27.97
N LEU A 27 -1.04 7.41 -27.31
CA LEU A 27 -0.75 6.06 -27.77
C LEU A 27 -1.93 5.13 -27.48
N PRO A 28 -2.28 4.20 -28.39
CA PRO A 28 -3.23 3.12 -28.11
C PRO A 28 -2.77 2.21 -26.96
N ASP A 29 -3.71 1.56 -26.28
CA ASP A 29 -3.40 0.65 -25.17
C ASP A 29 -2.54 -0.53 -25.59
N GLU A 30 -2.74 -1.04 -26.80
CA GLU A 30 -1.97 -2.16 -27.35
C GLU A 30 -0.51 -1.76 -27.51
N THR A 31 -0.26 -0.53 -27.97
CA THR A 31 1.11 0.00 -28.13
C THR A 31 1.76 0.21 -26.77
N LEU A 32 1.02 0.72 -25.79
CA LEU A 32 1.53 0.89 -24.42
C LEU A 32 1.87 -0.47 -23.80
N CYS A 33 0.96 -1.45 -23.87
CA CYS A 33 1.20 -2.79 -23.33
C CYS A 33 2.42 -3.43 -24.00
N ALA A 34 2.55 -3.34 -25.33
CA ALA A 34 3.71 -3.86 -26.05
C ALA A 34 5.02 -3.20 -25.61
N ILE A 35 5.02 -1.91 -25.30
CA ILE A 35 6.21 -1.22 -24.74
C ILE A 35 6.50 -1.74 -23.33
N LEU A 36 5.49 -1.88 -22.48
CA LEU A 36 5.64 -2.34 -21.10
C LEU A 36 6.15 -3.78 -21.03
N ASP A 37 5.71 -4.65 -21.93
CA ASP A 37 6.16 -6.05 -22.05
C ASP A 37 7.64 -6.19 -22.41
N LEU A 38 8.26 -5.13 -22.97
CA LEU A 38 9.69 -5.10 -23.29
C LEU A 38 10.55 -4.68 -22.09
N LEU A 39 9.95 -4.19 -21.01
CA LEU A 39 10.65 -3.63 -19.86
C LEU A 39 10.95 -4.69 -18.80
N SER A 40 12.10 -4.54 -18.14
CA SER A 40 12.40 -5.35 -16.97
C SER A 40 11.45 -5.02 -15.81
N PRO A 41 11.22 -5.93 -14.85
CA PRO A 41 10.45 -5.62 -13.65
C PRO A 41 10.97 -4.39 -12.91
N ALA A 42 12.30 -4.17 -12.88
CA ALA A 42 12.91 -3.02 -12.25
C ALA A 42 12.57 -1.69 -12.97
N ASP A 43 12.53 -1.70 -14.31
CA ASP A 43 12.16 -0.52 -15.09
C ASP A 43 10.66 -0.22 -14.98
N LEU A 44 9.81 -1.25 -14.96
CA LEU A 44 8.38 -1.12 -14.68
C LEU A 44 8.14 -0.50 -13.29
N ALA A 45 8.88 -0.94 -12.26
CA ALA A 45 8.82 -0.35 -10.93
C ALA A 45 9.20 1.14 -10.95
N ARG A 46 10.31 1.51 -11.64
CA ARG A 46 10.72 2.91 -11.79
C ARG A 46 9.67 3.76 -12.51
N LEU A 47 9.07 3.24 -13.58
CA LEU A 47 8.00 3.92 -14.31
C LEU A 47 6.76 4.13 -13.44
N SER A 48 6.38 3.15 -12.62
CA SER A 48 5.25 3.27 -11.71
C SER A 48 5.46 4.30 -10.58
N CYS A 49 6.71 4.71 -10.31
CA CYS A 49 7.01 5.81 -9.41
C CYS A 49 6.73 7.19 -10.05
N VAL A 50 6.84 7.31 -11.38
CA VAL A 50 6.61 8.58 -12.08
C VAL A 50 5.18 8.73 -12.60
N SER A 51 4.50 7.62 -12.90
CA SER A 51 3.10 7.61 -13.32
C SER A 51 2.33 6.47 -12.64
N ARG A 52 1.16 6.81 -12.11
CA ARG A 52 0.28 5.86 -11.43
C ARG A 52 -0.31 4.83 -12.39
N TRP A 53 -0.42 5.17 -13.68
CA TRP A 53 -0.93 4.27 -14.72
C TRP A 53 -0.16 2.97 -14.80
N TYR A 54 1.15 3.04 -14.53
CA TYR A 54 2.01 1.86 -14.59
C TYR A 54 1.96 0.98 -13.33
N ARG A 55 1.21 1.39 -12.29
CA ARG A 55 1.09 0.61 -11.05
C ARG A 55 0.36 -0.71 -11.26
N CYS A 56 -0.60 -0.78 -12.18
CA CYS A 56 -1.32 -2.01 -12.48
C CYS A 56 -0.46 -3.02 -13.29
N PHE A 57 0.68 -2.58 -13.83
CA PHE A 57 1.61 -3.40 -14.62
C PHE A 57 2.87 -3.79 -13.85
N THR A 58 3.04 -3.33 -12.61
CA THR A 58 4.19 -3.67 -11.76
C THR A 58 3.81 -4.67 -10.67
N THR A 59 4.75 -5.52 -10.29
CA THR A 59 4.58 -6.46 -9.18
C THR A 59 5.27 -5.92 -7.93
N LEU A 60 4.73 -6.20 -6.74
CA LEU A 60 5.38 -5.80 -5.49
C LEU A 60 6.79 -6.39 -5.33
N THR A 61 7.05 -7.55 -5.93
CA THR A 61 8.39 -8.17 -6.00
C THR A 61 9.40 -7.30 -6.74
N ALA A 62 8.97 -6.45 -7.67
CA ALA A 62 9.87 -5.49 -8.33
C ALA A 62 10.38 -4.41 -7.37
N PHE A 63 9.71 -4.20 -6.23
CA PHE A 63 10.09 -3.29 -5.16
C PHE A 63 10.75 -3.96 -3.96
N SER A 64 10.89 -5.29 -3.94
CA SER A 64 11.38 -6.02 -2.76
C SER A 64 12.89 -5.95 -2.55
N PHE A 65 13.59 -5.06 -3.27
CA PHE A 65 15.03 -4.91 -3.16
C PHE A 65 15.36 -3.85 -2.11
N ASP A 66 15.71 -4.29 -0.90
CA ASP A 66 16.53 -3.47 -0.03
C ASP A 66 17.97 -3.52 -0.54
N LEU A 67 18.42 -2.41 -1.13
CA LEU A 67 19.79 -2.25 -1.62
C LEU A 67 20.81 -2.11 -0.47
N GLY A 68 20.33 -2.03 0.79
CA GLY A 68 21.18 -1.85 1.97
C GLY A 68 21.58 -0.39 2.19
N ASP A 69 20.90 0.56 1.54
CA ASP A 69 21.19 2.00 1.63
C ASP A 69 20.84 2.59 3.01
N ILE A 70 20.00 1.90 3.79
CA ILE A 70 19.64 2.28 5.16
C ILE A 70 20.38 1.39 6.15
N GLU A 71 21.09 2.02 7.09
CA GLU A 71 21.78 1.32 8.16
C GLU A 71 20.81 0.49 9.02
N ARG A 72 21.17 -0.76 9.30
CA ARG A 72 20.38 -1.73 10.06
C ARG A 72 21.03 -2.03 11.40
N LYS A 73 20.29 -1.86 12.51
CA LYS A 73 20.77 -2.17 13.86
C LYS A 73 19.84 -3.16 14.56
N LYS A 74 20.41 -4.17 15.24
CA LYS A 74 19.66 -5.15 16.05
C LYS A 74 19.35 -4.61 17.45
N THR A 75 20.34 -3.95 18.02
CA THR A 75 20.27 -3.33 19.34
C THR A 75 20.84 -1.93 19.20
N ILE A 76 20.16 -0.96 19.81
CA ILE A 76 20.57 0.43 19.86
C ILE A 76 20.21 0.95 21.26
N THR A 77 21.09 1.74 21.88
CA THR A 77 20.73 2.40 23.14
C THR A 77 19.94 3.67 22.87
N LEU A 78 19.24 4.19 23.88
CA LEU A 78 18.50 5.45 23.73
C LEU A 78 19.46 6.61 23.43
N GLU A 79 20.61 6.64 24.10
CA GLU A 79 21.64 7.68 23.95
C GLU A 79 22.26 7.64 22.54
N GLU A 80 22.54 6.45 22.03
CA GLU A 80 23.02 6.25 20.66
C GLU A 80 21.96 6.68 19.64
N PHE A 81 20.70 6.31 19.86
CA PHE A 81 19.60 6.73 18.98
C PHE A 81 19.46 8.26 18.93
N GLN A 82 19.43 8.92 20.09
CA GLN A 82 19.32 10.37 20.20
C GLN A 82 20.53 11.10 19.61
N SER A 83 21.74 10.58 19.83
CA SER A 83 22.96 11.22 19.36
C SER A 83 23.21 11.03 17.86
N GLU A 84 22.87 9.88 17.28
CA GLU A 84 23.25 9.55 15.90
C GLU A 84 22.10 9.60 14.88
N TYR A 85 20.85 9.40 15.30
CA TYR A 85 19.73 9.17 14.39
C TYR A 85 18.56 10.13 14.55
N ASP A 86 18.18 10.47 15.79
CA ASP A 86 17.02 11.32 16.06
C ASP A 86 17.16 12.69 15.37
N GLY A 87 16.24 12.97 14.44
CA GLY A 87 16.26 14.17 13.59
C GLY A 87 17.44 14.28 12.60
N LYS A 88 18.30 13.26 12.47
CA LYS A 88 19.55 13.31 11.69
C LYS A 88 19.56 12.40 10.47
N LYS A 89 19.32 11.10 10.66
CA LYS A 89 19.32 10.10 9.57
C LYS A 89 18.43 8.91 9.93
N PRO A 90 17.84 8.23 8.93
CA PRO A 90 17.04 7.03 9.20
C PRO A 90 17.91 5.86 9.66
N VAL A 91 17.31 4.98 10.46
CA VAL A 91 17.87 3.67 10.84
C VAL A 91 16.75 2.64 10.86
N LEU A 92 17.03 1.44 10.37
CA LEU A 92 16.11 0.32 10.48
C LEU A 92 16.45 -0.52 11.71
N LEU A 93 15.54 -0.52 12.69
CA LEU A 93 15.65 -1.36 13.87
C LEU A 93 15.14 -2.76 13.53
N THR A 94 16.10 -3.68 13.46
CA THR A 94 15.86 -5.11 13.24
C THR A 94 15.62 -5.81 14.58
N GLU A 95 14.99 -6.97 14.55
CA GLU A 95 14.77 -7.85 15.71
C GLU A 95 13.80 -7.38 16.82
N LEU A 96 13.53 -6.07 16.98
CA LEU A 96 12.70 -5.54 18.09
C LEU A 96 11.28 -6.13 18.14
N ALA A 97 10.67 -6.36 16.97
CA ALA A 97 9.34 -6.95 16.87
C ALA A 97 9.38 -8.50 16.85
N ASN A 98 10.57 -9.14 16.99
CA ASN A 98 10.83 -10.57 17.25
C ASN A 98 9.63 -11.33 17.80
N THR A 99 9.23 -10.87 18.97
CA THR A 99 8.34 -11.58 19.86
C THR A 99 6.91 -11.06 19.81
N TRP A 100 6.61 -10.10 18.92
CA TRP A 100 5.29 -9.50 18.84
C TRP A 100 4.28 -10.54 18.35
N PRO A 101 3.14 -10.72 19.05
CA PRO A 101 2.10 -11.65 18.64
C PRO A 101 1.57 -11.36 17.22
N ALA A 102 1.66 -10.12 16.77
CA ALA A 102 1.35 -9.70 15.41
C ALA A 102 2.06 -10.54 14.34
N ARG A 103 3.25 -11.10 14.61
CA ARG A 103 3.97 -11.97 13.67
C ARG A 103 3.21 -13.21 13.24
N THR A 104 2.36 -13.74 14.11
CA THR A 104 1.64 -14.99 13.86
C THR A 104 0.13 -14.80 13.87
N LYS A 105 -0.38 -13.81 14.61
CA LYS A 105 -1.82 -13.55 14.72
C LYS A 105 -2.36 -12.67 13.60
N TRP A 106 -1.55 -11.82 12.97
CA TRP A 106 -2.03 -10.89 11.94
C TRP A 106 -1.95 -11.49 10.54
N MET A 107 -2.51 -12.69 10.40
CA MET A 107 -2.75 -13.32 9.10
C MET A 107 -4.11 -12.90 8.57
N VAL A 108 -4.25 -12.69 7.27
CA VAL A 108 -5.50 -12.21 6.64
C VAL A 108 -6.70 -13.07 7.05
N ASP A 109 -6.56 -14.39 7.03
CA ASP A 109 -7.63 -15.33 7.41
C ASP A 109 -8.06 -15.17 8.88
N GLN A 110 -7.10 -15.00 9.78
CA GLN A 110 -7.35 -14.82 11.22
C GLN A 110 -7.99 -13.46 11.51
N LEU A 111 -7.51 -12.41 10.84
CA LEU A 111 -8.09 -11.07 10.95
C LEU A 111 -9.50 -11.03 10.36
N SER A 112 -9.74 -11.73 9.26
CA SER A 112 -11.06 -11.84 8.63
C SER A 112 -12.05 -12.58 9.53
N LEU A 113 -11.61 -13.66 10.20
CA LEU A 113 -12.42 -14.39 11.17
C LEU A 113 -12.79 -13.53 12.39
N ASN A 114 -11.82 -12.81 12.95
CA ASN A 114 -12.00 -12.10 14.22
C ASN A 114 -12.60 -10.69 14.05
N TYR A 115 -12.31 -10.02 12.93
CA TYR A 115 -12.62 -8.61 12.71
C TYR A 115 -13.35 -8.36 11.38
N GLY A 116 -13.82 -9.41 10.70
CA GLY A 116 -14.46 -9.30 9.37
C GLY A 116 -15.61 -8.29 9.30
N ASP A 117 -16.42 -8.18 10.35
CA ASP A 117 -17.54 -7.23 10.43
C ASP A 117 -17.18 -5.87 11.07
N VAL A 118 -15.93 -5.68 11.51
CA VAL A 118 -15.44 -4.40 12.02
C VAL A 118 -15.17 -3.46 10.85
N ALA A 119 -15.73 -2.26 10.93
CA ALA A 119 -15.53 -1.21 9.95
C ALA A 119 -14.25 -0.43 10.26
N PHE A 120 -13.34 -0.39 9.29
CA PHE A 120 -12.09 0.36 9.35
C PHE A 120 -12.17 1.62 8.50
N ARG A 121 -11.51 2.69 8.93
CA ARG A 121 -11.37 3.90 8.12
C ARG A 121 -10.46 3.64 6.92
N ILE A 122 -10.96 4.01 5.75
CA ILE A 122 -10.24 3.93 4.49
C ILE A 122 -9.61 5.28 4.17
N SER A 123 -8.31 5.28 3.91
CA SER A 123 -7.57 6.39 3.35
C SER A 123 -7.76 6.42 1.84
N GLN A 124 -8.12 7.60 1.34
CA GLN A 124 -8.23 7.89 -0.08
C GLN A 124 -7.97 9.39 -0.31
N ARG A 125 -7.68 9.76 -1.56
CA ARG A 125 -7.36 11.16 -1.92
C ARG A 125 -8.49 12.15 -1.64
N THR A 126 -9.75 11.70 -1.68
CA THR A 126 -10.89 12.58 -1.41
C THR A 126 -11.01 12.88 0.08
N SER A 127 -11.46 14.07 0.44
CA SER A 127 -11.75 14.45 1.82
C SER A 127 -12.92 13.67 2.46
N LYS A 128 -13.64 12.85 1.69
CA LYS A 128 -14.73 12.01 2.20
C LYS A 128 -14.16 10.92 3.10
N LYS A 129 -14.64 10.90 4.34
CA LYS A 129 -14.35 9.83 5.29
C LYS A 129 -15.24 8.64 4.95
N ILE A 130 -14.62 7.56 4.49
CA ILE A 130 -15.30 6.30 4.20
C ILE A 130 -14.76 5.24 5.16
N THR A 131 -15.65 4.38 5.60
CA THR A 131 -15.31 3.18 6.37
C THR A 131 -15.73 1.96 5.58
N MET A 132 -14.97 0.87 5.69
CA MET A 132 -15.27 -0.40 5.03
C MET A 132 -15.08 -1.54 6.03
N LYS A 133 -15.96 -2.55 5.98
CA LYS A 133 -15.76 -3.76 6.78
C LYS A 133 -14.48 -4.46 6.35
N PHE A 134 -13.74 -5.06 7.29
CA PHE A 134 -12.50 -5.75 6.94
C PHE A 134 -12.72 -6.87 5.91
N ARG A 135 -13.82 -7.61 6.01
CA ARG A 135 -14.13 -8.66 5.02
C ARG A 135 -14.33 -8.11 3.61
N ASP A 136 -14.97 -6.95 3.49
CA ASP A 136 -15.19 -6.30 2.20
C ASP A 136 -13.85 -5.79 1.64
N TYR A 137 -12.97 -5.32 2.52
CA TYR A 137 -11.61 -4.91 2.16
C TYR A 137 -10.75 -6.09 1.68
N VAL A 138 -10.85 -7.26 2.33
CA VAL A 138 -10.17 -8.47 1.85
C VAL A 138 -10.68 -8.86 0.45
N SER A 139 -12.00 -8.89 0.24
CA SER A 139 -12.57 -9.14 -1.08
C SER A 139 -12.19 -8.08 -2.12
N TYR A 140 -12.00 -6.82 -1.71
CA TYR A 140 -11.46 -5.77 -2.57
C TYR A 140 -10.02 -6.09 -3.02
N MET A 141 -9.14 -6.47 -2.08
CA MET A 141 -7.73 -6.77 -2.37
C MET A 141 -7.55 -7.88 -3.39
N GLU A 142 -8.46 -8.87 -3.44
CA GLU A 142 -8.39 -10.01 -4.37
C GLU A 142 -8.62 -9.63 -5.84
N VAL A 143 -9.32 -8.52 -6.11
CA VAL A 143 -9.70 -8.08 -7.47
C VAL A 143 -9.22 -6.67 -7.79
N GLN A 144 -8.30 -6.13 -6.97
CA GLN A 144 -7.90 -4.73 -7.02
C GLN A 144 -7.06 -4.41 -8.25
N HIS A 145 -7.54 -3.46 -9.08
CA HIS A 145 -6.81 -2.91 -10.23
C HIS A 145 -6.87 -1.37 -10.32
N ASP A 146 -7.35 -0.71 -9.29
CA ASP A 146 -7.45 0.75 -9.21
C ASP A 146 -6.07 1.47 -9.30
N GLU A 147 -6.05 2.59 -10.02
CA GLU A 147 -4.94 3.58 -10.08
C GLU A 147 -4.58 4.19 -8.71
N ASP A 148 -5.58 4.32 -7.85
CA ASP A 148 -5.45 4.87 -6.49
C ASP A 148 -6.08 3.86 -5.52
N PRO A 149 -5.34 2.78 -5.16
CA PRO A 149 -5.87 1.72 -4.32
C PRO A 149 -6.34 2.24 -2.96
N LEU A 150 -7.35 1.58 -2.39
CA LEU A 150 -7.83 1.88 -1.06
C LEU A 150 -6.89 1.30 0.00
N TYR A 151 -6.62 2.08 1.06
CA TYR A 151 -5.80 1.63 2.18
C TYR A 151 -6.58 1.73 3.48
N ILE A 152 -6.51 0.70 4.32
CA ILE A 152 -6.92 0.84 5.71
C ILE A 152 -5.91 1.75 6.42
N PHE A 153 -6.39 2.87 6.96
CA PHE A 153 -5.61 3.76 7.81
C PHE A 153 -6.49 4.32 8.93
N ASP A 154 -6.48 3.61 10.04
CA ASP A 154 -7.40 3.85 11.14
C ASP A 154 -6.62 4.07 12.45
N GLU A 155 -6.79 5.27 13.02
CA GLU A 155 -6.14 5.70 14.25
C GLU A 155 -6.71 4.98 15.50
N LYS A 156 -7.93 4.46 15.38
CA LYS A 156 -8.68 3.80 16.46
C LYS A 156 -8.45 2.29 16.48
N VAL A 157 -7.45 1.80 15.76
CA VAL A 157 -7.06 0.38 15.73
C VAL A 157 -6.41 -0.03 17.05
N SER A 158 -5.68 0.89 17.70
CA SER A 158 -4.93 0.63 18.94
C SER A 158 -5.70 -0.10 20.07
N PRO A 159 -6.96 0.24 20.42
CA PRO A 159 -7.71 -0.45 21.48
C PRO A 159 -8.09 -1.90 21.16
N TYR A 160 -8.15 -2.28 19.88
CA TYR A 160 -8.50 -3.65 19.47
C TYR A 160 -7.30 -4.60 19.47
N PHE A 161 -6.09 -4.04 19.43
CA PHE A 161 -4.83 -4.78 19.24
C PHE A 161 -3.87 -4.68 20.43
N SER A 162 -4.16 -3.84 21.44
CA SER A 162 -3.39 -3.71 22.67
C SER A 162 -3.57 -4.87 23.66
N VAL A 163 -4.43 -5.84 23.33
CA VAL A 163 -4.72 -7.03 24.16
C VAL A 163 -4.33 -8.35 23.46
N LEU A 164 -3.65 -8.28 22.30
CA LEU A 164 -3.19 -9.46 21.54
C LEU A 164 -1.67 -9.61 21.52
#